data_AF-A0A5P0JKS1-F1
#
_entry.id   AF-A0A5P0JKS1-F1
#
_cell.length_a   1.000
_cell.length_b   1.000
_cell.length_c   1.000
_cell.angle_alpha   90.00
_cell.angle_beta   90.00
_cell.angle_gamma   90.00
#
_symmetry.space_group_name_H-M   'P 1'
#
loop_
_entity.id
_entity.type
_entity.pdbx_description
1 polymer ?
#
loop_
_entity_poly.entity_id
_entity_poly.type
_entity_poly.pdbx_seq_one_letter_code
_entity_poly.pdbx_strand_id
1 'polypeptide(L)'
;VCIQAGTDTELNVADYFKANNMKYTPVTFDRSDESAKALESGRCDTLASDQSQLYALRIKLSNPAEWIVLPEVISKEPLGPVVRRGDDEWFSIVRWTLFAMLNAEEMGINSQNVDEKAANPATPDMA
;
A
#
# COMPACT_ATOMS: atom_id res chain seq x y z
N VAL A 1 -0.52 -14.70 14.38
CA VAL A 1 -0.63 -13.65 13.34
C VAL A 1 0.36 -13.96 12.23
N CYS A 2 -0.14 -14.26 11.03
CA CYS A 2 0.68 -14.42 9.83
C CYS A 2 1.17 -13.04 9.37
N ILE A 3 2.47 -12.90 9.08
CA ILE A 3 3.13 -11.65 8.67
C ILE A 3 4.25 -11.96 7.67
N GLN A 4 4.53 -11.04 6.74
CA GLN A 4 5.73 -11.12 5.91
C GLN A 4 6.94 -10.56 6.67
N ALA A 5 8.04 -11.32 6.71
CA ALA A 5 9.28 -10.94 7.38
C ALA A 5 9.96 -9.73 6.70
N GLY A 6 10.70 -8.94 7.48
CA GLY A 6 11.48 -7.82 6.97
C GLY A 6 10.64 -6.62 6.53
N THR A 7 9.45 -6.48 7.11
CA THR A 7 8.52 -5.37 6.87
C THR A 7 8.38 -4.49 8.11
N ASP A 8 7.96 -3.24 7.93
CA ASP A 8 7.46 -2.37 9.00
C ASP A 8 6.29 -2.99 9.76
N THR A 9 5.40 -3.69 9.05
CA THR A 9 4.25 -4.42 9.61
C THR A 9 4.70 -5.38 10.72
N GLU A 10 5.81 -6.10 10.53
CA GLU A 10 6.35 -7.02 11.55
C GLU A 10 6.65 -6.31 12.88
N LEU A 11 7.29 -5.15 12.80
CA LEU A 11 7.65 -4.34 13.97
C LEU A 11 6.41 -3.67 14.58
N ASN A 12 5.56 -3.07 13.75
CA ASN A 12 4.38 -2.32 14.19
C ASN A 12 3.32 -3.21 14.86
N VAL A 13 3.14 -4.45 14.39
CA VAL A 13 2.23 -5.40 15.04
C VAL A 13 2.77 -5.85 16.39
N ALA A 14 4.09 -6.10 16.50
CA ALA A 14 4.70 -6.45 17.78
C ALA A 14 4.49 -5.33 18.82
N ASP A 15 4.71 -4.07 18.41
CA ASP A 15 4.49 -2.90 19.25
C ASP A 15 3.01 -2.71 19.62
N TYR A 16 2.09 -2.91 18.68
CA TYR A 16 0.64 -2.84 18.95
C TYR A 16 0.20 -3.88 19.98
N PHE A 17 0.64 -5.13 19.85
CA PHE A 17 0.29 -6.18 20.81
C PHE A 17 0.86 -5.88 22.20
N LYS A 18 2.12 -5.42 22.27
CA LYS A 18 2.76 -5.04 23.52
C LYS A 18 2.05 -3.87 24.21
N ALA A 19 1.74 -2.82 23.46
CA ALA A 19 1.06 -1.63 23.98
C ALA A 19 -0.34 -1.93 24.53
N ASN A 20 -1.00 -2.97 24.00
CA ASN A 20 -2.35 -3.39 24.39
C ASN A 20 -2.37 -4.61 25.33
N ASN A 21 -1.22 -5.02 25.88
CA ASN A 21 -1.10 -6.19 26.78
C ASN A 21 -1.68 -7.49 26.18
N MET A 22 -1.56 -7.67 24.87
CA MET A 22 -2.04 -8.86 24.16
C MET A 22 -0.93 -9.91 24.03
N LYS A 23 -1.30 -11.20 24.08
CA LYS A 23 -0.36 -12.28 23.78
C LYS A 23 -0.02 -12.28 22.29
N TYR A 24 1.26 -12.11 21.96
CA TYR A 24 1.74 -12.07 20.58
C TYR A 24 2.41 -13.39 20.18
N THR A 25 1.90 -14.01 19.11
CA THR A 25 2.48 -15.21 18.48
C THR A 25 2.59 -14.96 16.96
N PRO A 26 3.74 -14.46 16.48
CA PRO A 26 3.95 -14.28 15.05
C PRO A 26 4.23 -15.60 14.33
N VAL A 27 3.79 -15.68 13.07
CA VAL A 27 4.21 -16.70 12.11
C VAL A 27 4.69 -15.96 10.87
N THR A 28 6.01 -15.99 10.64
CA THR A 28 6.66 -15.19 9.60
C THR A 28 6.83 -15.97 8.31
N PHE A 29 6.70 -15.28 7.18
CA PHE A 29 6.87 -15.82 5.83
C PHE A 29 7.74 -14.90 4.98
N ASP A 30 8.43 -15.44 3.99
CA ASP A 30 9.28 -14.64 3.10
C ASP A 30 8.46 -13.86 2.08
N ARG A 31 7.26 -14.34 1.73
CA ARG A 31 6.39 -13.75 0.72
C ARG A 31 4.98 -13.48 1.24
N SER A 32 4.39 -12.35 0.83
CA SER A 32 3.00 -11.99 1.15
C SER A 32 1.96 -13.00 0.65
N ASP A 33 2.21 -13.71 -0.44
CA ASP A 33 1.26 -14.72 -0.92
C ASP A 33 1.28 -16.00 -0.05
N GLU A 34 2.39 -16.30 0.61
CA GLU A 34 2.51 -17.41 1.55
C GLU A 34 1.78 -17.13 2.86
N SER A 35 1.88 -15.89 3.38
CA SER A 35 1.17 -15.49 4.61
C SER A 35 -0.36 -15.54 4.44
N ALA A 36 -0.86 -15.18 3.26
CA ALA A 36 -2.29 -15.29 2.93
C ALA A 36 -2.75 -16.74 2.80
N LYS A 37 -1.97 -17.61 2.14
CA LYS A 37 -2.27 -19.06 2.06
C LYS A 37 -2.25 -19.73 3.43
N ALA A 38 -1.35 -19.32 4.32
CA ALA A 38 -1.29 -19.84 5.68
C ALA A 38 -2.48 -19.41 6.55
N LEU A 39 -3.02 -18.19 6.33
CA LEU A 39 -4.31 -17.81 6.91
C LEU A 39 -5.42 -18.72 6.39
N GLU A 40 -5.52 -18.91 5.07
CA GLU A 40 -6.55 -19.73 4.44
C GLU A 40 -6.49 -21.21 4.85
N SER A 41 -5.29 -21.76 5.06
CA SER A 41 -5.12 -23.13 5.53
C SER A 41 -5.38 -23.32 7.03
N GLY A 42 -5.77 -22.26 7.75
CA GLY A 42 -5.98 -22.29 9.21
C GLY A 42 -4.71 -22.39 10.04
N ARG A 43 -3.54 -22.10 9.47
CA ARG A 43 -2.26 -22.07 10.21
C ARG A 43 -2.12 -20.79 11.06
N CYS A 44 -2.88 -19.75 10.72
CA CYS A 44 -2.96 -18.50 11.47
C CYS A 44 -4.43 -18.11 11.66
N ASP A 45 -4.72 -17.46 12.79
CA ASP A 45 -6.05 -16.90 13.04
C ASP A 45 -6.26 -15.54 12.33
N THR A 46 -5.17 -14.80 12.11
CA THR A 46 -5.18 -13.46 11.50
C THR A 46 -3.93 -13.24 10.63
N LEU A 47 -4.05 -12.33 9.67
CA LEU A 47 -2.97 -11.81 8.82
C LEU A 47 -2.86 -10.31 9.02
N ALA A 48 -1.64 -9.79 9.13
CA ALA A 48 -1.38 -8.35 9.17
C ALA A 48 -0.53 -7.92 7.96
N SER A 49 -0.87 -6.76 7.40
CA SER A 49 -0.27 -6.10 6.23
C SER A 49 -0.83 -4.68 6.13
N ASP A 50 -0.33 -3.88 5.18
CA ASP A 50 -1.02 -2.68 4.71
C ASP A 50 -2.47 -2.98 4.34
N GLN A 51 -3.39 -2.07 4.68
CA GLN A 51 -4.82 -2.27 4.41
C GLN A 51 -5.10 -2.50 2.92
N SER A 52 -4.44 -1.74 2.04
CA SER A 52 -4.53 -1.92 0.58
C SER A 52 -4.04 -3.30 0.13
N GLN A 53 -2.94 -3.79 0.70
CA GLN A 53 -2.40 -5.12 0.41
C GLN A 53 -3.32 -6.22 0.95
N LEU A 54 -3.95 -6.04 2.12
CA LEU A 54 -4.95 -6.98 2.64
C LEU A 54 -6.12 -7.15 1.66
N TYR A 55 -6.63 -6.07 1.08
CA TYR A 55 -7.66 -6.17 0.03
C TYR A 55 -7.16 -6.91 -1.22
N ALA A 56 -5.91 -6.68 -1.65
CA ALA A 56 -5.31 -7.37 -2.79
C ALA A 56 -5.03 -8.85 -2.53
N LEU A 57 -4.68 -9.23 -1.29
CA LEU A 57 -4.51 -10.63 -0.90
C LEU A 57 -5.86 -11.32 -0.76
N ARG A 58 -6.87 -10.65 -0.19
CA ARG A 58 -8.22 -11.19 -0.02
C ARG A 58 -8.85 -11.67 -1.34
N ILE A 59 -8.70 -10.91 -2.42
CA ILE A 59 -9.25 -11.29 -3.74
C ILE A 59 -8.56 -12.51 -4.37
N LYS A 60 -7.41 -12.95 -3.83
CA LYS A 60 -6.68 -14.13 -4.29
C LYS A 60 -7.03 -15.40 -3.49
N LEU A 61 -7.78 -15.26 -2.40
CA LEU A 61 -8.25 -16.40 -1.60
C LEU A 61 -9.40 -17.11 -2.31
N SER A 62 -9.62 -18.38 -1.99
CA SER A 62 -10.64 -19.25 -2.60
C SER A 62 -12.07 -18.72 -2.42
N ASN A 63 -12.39 -18.18 -1.24
CA ASN A 63 -13.65 -17.51 -0.96
C ASN A 63 -13.44 -16.11 -0.34
N PRO A 64 -13.21 -15.06 -1.14
CA PRO A 64 -12.90 -13.71 -0.63
C PRO A 64 -13.96 -13.12 0.30
N ALA A 65 -15.22 -13.55 0.17
CA ALA A 65 -16.34 -13.04 0.96
C ALA A 65 -16.34 -13.51 2.42
N GLU A 66 -15.60 -14.58 2.74
CA GLU A 66 -15.47 -15.10 4.11
C GLU A 66 -14.45 -14.33 4.95
N TRP A 67 -13.67 -13.45 4.32
CA TRP A 67 -12.57 -12.74 4.97
C TRP A 67 -12.91 -11.25 5.16
N ILE A 68 -12.80 -10.80 6.40
CA ILE A 68 -12.98 -9.39 6.77
C ILE A 68 -11.63 -8.72 7.04
N VAL A 69 -11.49 -7.47 6.60
CA VAL A 69 -10.42 -6.58 7.05
C VAL A 69 -10.96 -5.85 8.27
N LEU A 70 -10.29 -6.00 9.41
CA LEU A 70 -10.69 -5.35 10.66
C LEU A 70 -10.56 -3.81 10.57
N PRO A 71 -11.34 -3.05 11.35
CA PRO A 71 -11.36 -1.59 11.24
C PRO A 71 -10.11 -0.90 11.82
N GLU A 72 -9.34 -1.57 12.68
CA GLU A 72 -8.18 -0.98 13.33
C GLU A 72 -7.04 -0.71 12.33
N VAL A 73 -6.64 0.56 12.26
CA VAL A 73 -5.40 0.99 11.59
C VAL A 73 -4.37 1.31 12.67
N ILE A 74 -3.32 0.50 12.73
CA ILE A 74 -2.36 0.51 13.86
C ILE A 74 -1.07 1.27 13.57
N SER A 75 -0.80 1.62 12.31
CA SER A 75 0.40 2.33 11.88
C SER A 75 0.10 3.30 10.73
N LYS A 76 1.09 4.15 10.40
CA LYS A 76 1.05 5.05 9.24
C LYS A 76 2.09 4.58 8.22
N GLU A 77 1.62 4.09 7.07
CA GLU A 77 2.46 3.52 6.01
C GLU A 77 2.33 4.33 4.70
N PRO A 78 2.93 5.52 4.62
CA PRO A 78 2.84 6.37 3.43
C PRO A 78 3.68 5.78 2.28
N LEU A 79 3.04 5.01 1.41
CA LEU A 79 3.68 4.43 0.24
C LEU A 79 4.03 5.53 -0.77
N GLY A 80 5.31 5.64 -1.09
CA GLY A 80 5.83 6.57 -2.07
C GLY A 80 6.90 5.93 -2.96
N PRO A 81 7.19 6.51 -4.13
CA PRO A 81 8.31 6.07 -4.94
C PRO A 81 9.63 6.17 -4.17
N VAL A 82 10.45 5.13 -4.26
CA VAL A 82 11.77 5.08 -3.64
C VAL A 82 12.83 4.98 -4.72
N VAL A 83 13.84 5.83 -4.64
CA VAL A 83 15.00 5.86 -5.55
C VAL A 83 16.31 5.79 -4.77
N ARG A 84 17.41 5.49 -5.46
CA ARG A 84 18.75 5.50 -4.86
C ARG A 84 19.15 6.93 -4.47
N ARG A 85 19.81 7.08 -3.32
CA ARG A 85 20.39 8.38 -2.90
C ARG A 85 21.55 8.79 -3.81
N GLY A 86 21.71 10.10 -4.02
CA GLY A 86 22.81 10.69 -4.79
C GLY A 86 22.55 10.76 -6.30
N ASP A 87 21.34 10.44 -6.75
CA ASP A 87 20.90 10.60 -8.14
C ASP A 87 19.76 11.63 -8.19
N ASP A 88 20.15 12.91 -8.15
CA ASP A 88 19.21 14.02 -8.01
C ASP A 88 18.37 14.26 -9.27
N GLU A 89 18.91 13.93 -10.45
CA GLU A 89 18.18 14.00 -11.72
C GLU A 89 17.08 12.93 -11.74
N TRP A 90 17.41 11.68 -11.41
CA TRP A 90 16.41 10.62 -11.33
C TRP A 90 15.37 10.88 -10.24
N PHE A 91 15.80 11.37 -9.08
CA PHE A 91 14.89 11.81 -8.03
C PHE A 91 13.92 12.89 -8.53
N SER A 92 14.42 13.86 -9.29
CA SER A 92 13.60 14.94 -9.85
C SER A 92 12.57 14.41 -10.83
N ILE A 93 12.94 13.49 -11.73
CA ILE A 93 12.02 12.86 -12.69
C ILE A 93 10.89 12.14 -11.94
N VAL A 94 11.23 11.22 -11.04
CA VAL A 94 10.25 10.41 -10.31
C VAL A 94 9.29 11.27 -9.49
N ARG A 95 9.83 12.28 -8.79
CA ARG A 95 9.03 13.22 -7.99
C ARG A 95 8.08 14.03 -8.86
N TRP A 96 8.56 14.61 -9.95
CA TRP A 96 7.72 15.45 -10.82
C TRP A 96 6.71 14.65 -11.62
N THR A 97 6.98 13.38 -11.95
CA THR A 97 5.96 12.48 -12.53
C THR A 97 4.79 12.27 -11.55
N LEU A 98 5.07 12.05 -10.26
CA LEU A 98 4.00 11.93 -9.25
C LEU A 98 3.19 13.22 -9.13
N PHE A 99 3.86 14.38 -9.03
CA PHE A 99 3.16 15.66 -8.94
C PHE A 99 2.38 16.01 -10.21
N ALA A 100 2.85 15.62 -11.39
CA ALA A 100 2.10 15.79 -12.63
C ALA A 100 0.78 15.02 -12.60
N MET A 101 0.77 13.77 -12.12
CA MET A 101 -0.47 12.99 -12.00
C MET A 101 -1.46 13.61 -11.00
N LEU A 102 -0.96 14.08 -9.85
CA LEU A 102 -1.81 14.73 -8.85
C LEU A 102 -2.43 16.04 -9.36
N ASN A 103 -1.62 16.89 -10.03
CA ASN A 103 -2.13 18.14 -10.60
C ASN A 103 -3.09 17.88 -11.78
N ALA A 104 -2.81 16.87 -12.60
CA ALA A 104 -3.73 16.49 -13.67
C ALA A 104 -5.11 16.09 -13.13
N GLU A 105 -5.15 15.28 -12.07
CA GLU A 105 -6.41 14.91 -11.40
C GLU A 105 -7.14 16.14 -10.83
N GLU A 106 -6.42 17.01 -10.11
CA GLU A 106 -6.97 18.26 -9.55
C GLU A 106 -7.60 19.16 -10.63
N MET A 107 -6.98 19.20 -11.81
CA MET A 107 -7.42 20.00 -12.96
C MET A 107 -8.46 19.30 -13.85
N GLY A 108 -8.87 18.07 -13.53
CA GLY A 108 -9.78 17.28 -14.34
C GLY A 108 -9.21 16.85 -15.71
N ILE A 109 -7.88 16.78 -15.81
CA ILE A 109 -7.15 16.26 -16.97
C ILE A 109 -7.05 14.73 -16.83
N ASN A 110 -7.39 14.01 -17.88
CA ASN A 110 -7.31 12.56 -17.94
C ASN A 110 -6.90 12.09 -19.35
N SER A 111 -6.72 10.78 -19.51
CA SER A 111 -6.27 10.18 -20.78
C SER A 111 -7.22 10.41 -21.97
N GLN A 112 -8.47 10.83 -21.74
CA GLN A 112 -9.45 11.08 -22.79
C GLN A 112 -9.45 12.53 -23.28
N ASN A 113 -8.98 13.48 -22.47
CA ASN A 113 -9.07 14.92 -22.76
C ASN A 113 -7.73 15.67 -22.76
N VAL A 114 -6.61 15.00 -22.49
CA VAL A 114 -5.28 15.63 -22.36
C VAL A 114 -4.89 16.46 -23.59
N ASP A 115 -5.13 15.95 -24.80
CA ASP A 115 -4.77 16.65 -26.04
C ASP A 115 -5.63 17.92 -26.26
N GLU A 116 -6.91 17.85 -25.93
CA GLU A 116 -7.83 18.99 -26.01
C GLU A 116 -7.45 20.08 -25.01
N LYS A 117 -7.15 19.67 -23.76
CA LYS A 117 -6.75 20.57 -22.66
C LYS A 117 -5.40 21.22 -22.95
N ALA A 118 -4.45 20.49 -23.54
CA ALA A 118 -3.16 21.03 -23.95
C ALA A 118 -3.29 22.04 -25.09
N ALA A 119 -4.22 21.83 -26.03
CA ALA A 119 -4.48 22.77 -27.12
C ALA A 119 -5.20 24.06 -26.66
N ASN A 120 -5.98 23.98 -25.58
CA ASN A 120 -6.79 25.08 -25.06
C ASN A 120 -6.65 25.21 -23.52
N PRO A 121 -5.49 25.66 -23.02
CA PRO A 121 -5.26 25.76 -21.58
C PRO A 121 -6.18 26.82 -20.96
N ALA A 122 -6.89 26.44 -19.89
CA ALA A 122 -7.80 27.34 -19.18
C ALA A 122 -7.11 28.13 -18.06
N THR A 123 -5.95 27.67 -17.58
CA THR A 123 -5.13 28.32 -16.54
C THR A 123 -3.66 28.29 -16.94
N PRO A 124 -2.82 29.18 -16.39
CA PRO A 124 -1.36 29.12 -16.59
C PRO A 124 -0.75 27.79 -16.14
N ASP A 125 -1.37 27.10 -15.18
CA ASP A 125 -0.88 25.83 -14.66
C ASP A 125 -1.13 24.65 -15.64
N MET A 126 -1.94 24.86 -16.68
CA MET A 126 -2.18 23.89 -17.77
C MET A 126 -1.27 24.10 -19.00
N ALA A 127 -0.56 25.23 -19.06
CA ALA A 127 0.22 25.68 -20.22
C ALA A 127 1.72 25.33 -20.11
#